data_AF-A0A6M0JEL2-F1
#
_entry.id   AF-A0A6M0JEL2-F1
#
_cell.length_a   1.000
_cell.length_b   1.000
_cell.length_c   1.000
_cell.angle_alpha   90.00
_cell.angle_beta   90.00
_cell.angle_gamma   90.00
#
_symmetry.space_group_name_H-M   'P 1'
#
loop_
_entity.id
_entity.type
_entity.pdbx_description
1 polymer ?
#
loop_
_entity_poly.entity_id
_entity_poly.type
_entity_poly.pdbx_seq_one_letter_code
_entity_poly.pdbx_strand_id
1 'polypeptide(L)'
;TAPLVLQNYDVYRDMIGDESMPVLANPIQVWEQVTFSYIYVEYDLNIATFKLIAECDWEPEHGLEVRFRNGVADDADQIGETGR
;
A
#
# COMPACT_ATOMS: atom_id res chain seq x y z
N THR A 1 -1.69 -11.36 7.84
CA THR A 1 -1.57 -10.88 6.46
C THR A 1 -2.00 -9.42 6.42
N ALA A 2 -1.51 -8.65 5.45
CA ALA A 2 -1.88 -7.25 5.24
C ALA A 2 -2.59 -7.14 3.90
N PRO A 3 -3.92 -7.33 3.85
CA PRO A 3 -4.64 -7.50 2.59
C PRO A 3 -4.43 -6.37 1.60
N LEU A 4 -4.24 -5.14 2.09
CA LEU A 4 -4.18 -3.94 1.26
C LEU A 4 -2.84 -3.73 0.59
N VAL A 5 -1.75 -4.00 1.31
CA VAL A 5 -0.42 -3.98 0.73
C VAL A 5 -0.31 -5.06 -0.34
N LEU A 6 -0.95 -6.21 -0.11
CA LEU A 6 -1.05 -7.28 -1.10
C LEU A 6 -1.93 -6.88 -2.30
N GLN A 7 -3.06 -6.23 -2.08
CA GLN A 7 -3.90 -5.72 -3.17
C GLN A 7 -3.15 -4.68 -4.01
N ASN A 8 -2.45 -3.73 -3.37
CA ASN A 8 -1.61 -2.76 -4.08
C ASN A 8 -0.53 -3.47 -4.90
N TYR A 9 0.19 -4.44 -4.30
CA TYR A 9 1.17 -5.27 -5.00
C TYR A 9 0.54 -6.02 -6.20
N ASP A 10 -0.64 -6.64 -6.02
CA ASP A 10 -1.32 -7.38 -7.08
C ASP A 10 -1.78 -6.48 -8.23
N VAL A 11 -2.29 -5.27 -7.94
CA VAL A 11 -2.67 -4.28 -8.96
C VAL A 11 -1.44 -3.88 -9.79
N TYR A 12 -0.33 -3.57 -9.13
CA TYR A 12 0.91 -3.24 -9.82
C TYR A 12 1.42 -4.41 -10.66
N ARG A 13 1.37 -5.63 -10.14
CA ARG A 13 1.74 -6.84 -10.90
C ARG A 13 0.93 -6.99 -12.17
N ASP A 14 -0.38 -6.74 -12.11
CA ASP A 14 -1.25 -6.80 -13.29
C ASP A 14 -0.97 -5.66 -14.29
N MET A 15 -0.49 -4.50 -13.82
CA MET A 15 -0.18 -3.32 -14.65
C MET A 15 1.20 -3.36 -15.33
N ILE A 16 2.26 -3.71 -14.60
CA ILE A 16 3.66 -3.64 -15.08
C ILE A 16 4.28 -5.01 -15.40
N GLY A 17 3.58 -6.09 -15.06
CA GLY A 17 3.94 -7.47 -15.38
C GLY A 17 4.90 -8.13 -14.38
N ASP A 18 4.82 -9.46 -14.29
CA ASP A 18 5.56 -10.29 -13.31
C ASP A 18 7.08 -10.10 -13.36
N GLU A 19 7.66 -9.88 -14.54
CA GLU A 19 9.12 -9.74 -14.71
C GLU A 19 9.69 -8.50 -14.01
N SER A 20 8.85 -7.47 -13.83
CA SER A 20 9.22 -6.20 -13.19
C SER A 20 8.88 -6.16 -11.70
N MET A 21 8.22 -7.20 -11.16
CA MET A 21 7.76 -7.26 -9.79
C MET A 21 8.67 -8.11 -8.90
N PRO A 22 8.85 -7.77 -7.61
CA PRO A 22 9.57 -8.62 -6.68
C PRO A 22 8.79 -9.90 -6.36
N VAL A 23 9.43 -11.06 -6.48
CA VAL A 23 8.76 -12.35 -6.27
C VAL A 23 8.52 -12.63 -4.79
N LEU A 24 7.25 -12.83 -4.41
CA LEU A 24 6.86 -13.23 -3.06
C LEU A 24 6.65 -14.75 -2.99
N ALA A 25 7.37 -15.46 -2.10
CA ALA A 25 7.14 -16.91 -1.92
C ALA A 25 5.85 -17.19 -1.13
N ASN A 26 5.38 -16.23 -0.32
CA ASN A 26 4.07 -16.22 0.30
C ASN A 26 3.61 -14.78 0.63
N PRO A 27 2.32 -14.55 0.90
CA PRO A 27 1.80 -13.19 1.05
C PRO A 27 2.31 -12.40 2.27
N ILE A 28 2.89 -13.03 3.31
CA ILE A 28 3.39 -12.24 4.45
C ILE A 28 4.73 -11.55 4.12
N GLN A 29 5.46 -12.06 3.13
CA GLN A 29 6.76 -11.51 2.71
C GLN A 29 6.66 -10.20 1.94
N VAL A 30 5.46 -9.72 1.62
CA VAL A 30 5.29 -8.39 1.03
C VAL A 30 5.97 -7.29 1.85
N TRP A 31 6.04 -7.48 3.17
CA TRP A 31 6.72 -6.55 4.07
C TRP A 31 8.25 -6.55 3.98
N GLU A 32 8.86 -7.57 3.38
CA GLU A 32 10.29 -7.58 3.09
C GLU A 32 10.64 -6.62 1.94
N GLN A 33 9.64 -6.21 1.16
CA GLN A 33 9.75 -5.31 0.00
C GLN A 33 9.24 -3.89 0.32
N VAL A 34 8.97 -3.59 1.59
CA VAL A 34 8.40 -2.32 2.05
C VAL A 34 9.30 -1.73 3.13
N THR A 35 9.73 -0.49 2.92
CA THR A 35 10.51 0.27 3.92
C THR A 35 9.64 1.34 4.54
N PHE A 36 9.34 1.22 5.84
CA PHE A 36 8.50 2.17 6.55
C PHE A 36 9.17 3.53 6.74
N SER A 37 8.47 4.60 6.34
CA SER A 37 8.94 5.98 6.53
C SER A 37 8.33 6.60 7.77
N TYR A 38 7.02 6.81 7.80
CA TYR A 38 6.30 7.34 8.97
C TYR A 38 4.81 7.01 8.91
N ILE A 39 4.19 7.01 10.08
CA ILE A 39 2.73 6.94 10.22
C ILE A 39 2.25 8.34 10.58
N TYR A 40 1.33 8.86 9.79
CA TYR A 40 0.69 10.14 10.03
C TYR A 40 -0.76 9.93 10.45
N VAL A 41 -1.24 10.70 11.44
CA VAL A 41 -2.64 10.66 11.88
C VAL A 41 -3.24 12.02 11.60
N GLU A 42 -4.33 12.03 10.82
CA GLU A 42 -5.11 13.21 10.54
C GLU A 42 -6.57 13.02 10.95
N TYR A 43 -7.23 14.13 11.23
CA TYR A 43 -8.66 14.16 11.43
C TYR A 43 -9.29 14.85 10.21
N ASP A 44 -9.63 14.05 9.21
CA ASP A 44 -10.20 14.48 7.94
C ASP A 44 -11.67 14.06 7.85
N LEU A 45 -12.54 14.91 7.30
CA LEU A 45 -13.98 14.67 7.17
C LEU A 45 -14.68 14.20 8.47
N ASN A 46 -14.17 14.59 9.64
CA ASN A 46 -14.60 14.12 10.97
C ASN A 46 -14.33 12.64 11.26
N ILE A 47 -13.33 12.06 10.61
CA ILE A 47 -12.92 10.66 10.77
C ILE A 47 -11.41 10.65 11.06
N ALA A 48 -11.01 9.93 12.11
CA ALA A 48 -9.60 9.67 12.35
C ALA A 48 -9.04 8.76 11.24
N THR A 49 -8.07 9.29 10.51
CA THR A 49 -7.40 8.62 9.39
C THR A 49 -5.92 8.41 9.74
N PHE A 50 -5.46 7.17 9.63
CA PHE A 50 -4.04 6.82 9.77
C PHE A 50 -3.48 6.58 8.38
N LYS A 51 -2.47 7.34 7.98
CA LYS A 51 -1.74 7.12 6.73
C LYS A 51 -0.42 6.44 7.03
N LEU A 52 -0.24 5.26 6.47
CA LEU A 52 1.05 4.59 6.40
C LEU A 52 1.77 5.12 5.16
N ILE A 53 2.89 5.81 5.35
CA ILE A 53 3.77 6.24 4.25
C ILE A 53 5.03 5.36 4.31
N ALA A 54 5.32 4.72 3.19
CA ALA A 54 6.44 3.81 3.03
C ALA A 54 7.00 3.88 1.61
N GLU A 55 8.20 3.36 1.42
CA GLU A 55 8.73 3.03 0.09
C GLU A 55 8.43 1.56 -0.22
N CYS A 56 8.30 1.21 -1.50
CA CYS A 56 8.15 -0.18 -1.92
C CYS A 56 8.93 -0.47 -3.21
N ASP A 57 9.40 -1.71 -3.33
CA ASP A 57 10.30 -2.10 -4.43
C ASP A 57 9.60 -2.13 -5.80
N TRP A 58 8.27 -2.21 -5.85
CA TRP A 58 7.48 -2.25 -7.09
C TRP A 58 7.04 -0.88 -7.61
N GLU A 59 7.18 0.20 -6.82
CA GLU A 59 6.90 1.57 -7.23
C GLU A 59 7.94 2.53 -6.60
N PRO A 60 9.16 2.58 -7.16
CA PRO A 60 10.26 3.34 -6.57
C PRO A 60 10.15 4.86 -6.77
N GLU A 61 9.26 5.35 -7.64
CA GLU A 61 9.09 6.79 -7.88
C GLU A 61 8.08 7.41 -6.91
N HIS A 62 7.04 6.66 -6.53
CA HIS A 62 5.92 7.18 -5.73
C HIS A 62 5.75 6.50 -4.36
N GLY A 63 6.38 5.34 -4.13
CA GLY A 63 6.29 4.60 -2.87
C GLY A 63 4.92 3.96 -2.63
N LEU A 64 4.62 3.74 -1.35
CA LEU A 64 3.39 3.12 -0.85
C LEU A 64 2.69 4.03 0.16
N GLU A 65 1.45 4.39 -0.14
CA GLU A 65 0.53 5.03 0.80
C GLU A 65 -0.67 4.11 1.06
N VAL A 66 -0.99 3.87 2.34
CA VAL A 66 -2.21 3.15 2.75
C VAL A 66 -2.94 3.96 3.81
N ARG A 67 -4.21 4.29 3.57
CA ARG A 67 -5.04 5.07 4.49
C ARG A 67 -5.99 4.14 5.24
N PHE A 68 -5.94 4.19 6.57
CA PHE A 68 -6.85 3.50 7.46
C PHE A 68 -7.84 4.47 8.09
N ARG A 69 -9.14 4.24 7.90
CA ARG A 69 -10.26 4.98 8.50
C ARG A 69 -11.11 4.04 9.34
N ASN A 70 -11.44 4.43 10.58
CA ASN A 70 -12.27 3.60 11.48
C ASN A 70 -11.76 2.16 11.70
N GLY A 71 -10.44 1.95 11.64
CA GLY A 71 -9.82 0.63 11.83
C GLY A 71 -9.85 -0.28 10.59
N VAL A 72 -10.32 0.20 9.45
CA VAL A 72 -10.27 -0.46 8.13
C VAL A 72 -9.58 0.44 7.13
N ALA A 73 -9.00 -0.08 6.05
CA ALA A 73 -8.47 0.80 5.01
C ALA A 73 -9.52 1.25 4.03
N ASP A 74 -9.28 2.43 3.46
CA ASP A 74 -10.18 3.07 2.53
C ASP A 74 -10.30 2.27 1.22
N ASP A 75 -11.51 2.23 0.65
CA ASP A 75 -11.79 1.45 -0.56
C ASP A 75 -11.04 2.01 -1.78
N ALA A 76 -10.73 3.32 -1.78
CA ALA A 76 -9.93 3.97 -2.82
C ALA A 76 -8.47 3.47 -2.86
N ASP A 77 -7.95 2.94 -1.75
CA ASP A 77 -6.59 2.38 -1.70
C ASP A 77 -6.55 0.91 -2.16
N GLN A 78 -7.72 0.31 -2.47
CA GLN A 78 -7.85 -1.06 -2.97
C GLN A 78 -7.72 -1.17 -4.50
N ILE A 79 -7.60 -0.04 -5.21
CA ILE A 79 -7.65 0.04 -6.67
C ILE A 79 -6.32 0.48 -7.31
N GLY A 80 -5.29 0.78 -6.51
CA GLY A 80 -3.94 1.08 -6.99
C GLY A 80 -3.83 2.33 -7.89
N GLU A 81 -4.77 3.27 -7.80
CA GLU A 81 -4.53 4.62 -8.31
C GLU A 81 -4.18 5.51 -7.13
N THR A 82 -3.11 6.30 -7.30
CA THR A 82 -2.63 7.33 -6.37
C THR A 82 -3.82 8.02 -5.71
N GLY A 83 -4.00 7.73 -4.41
CA GLY A 83 -5.13 8.18 -3.62
C GLY A 83 -5.39 9.65 -3.86
N ARG A 84 -6.45 9.93 -4.63
CA ARG A 84 -6.88 11.29 -4.92
C ARG A 84 -7.39 12.00 -3.67
#